data_AF-A0A7L4K124-F1
#
_entry.id   AF-A0A7L4K124-F1
#
_cell.length_a   1.000
_cell.length_b   1.000
_cell.length_c   1.000
_cell.angle_alpha   90.00
_cell.angle_beta   90.00
_cell.angle_gamma   90.00
#
_symmetry.space_group_name_H-M   'P 1'
#
loop_
_entity.id
_entity.type
_entity.pdbx_description
1 polymer ?
#
loop_
_entity_poly.entity_id
_entity_poly.type
_entity_poly.pdbx_seq_one_letter_code
_entity_poly.pdbx_strand_id
1 'polypeptide(L)'
;LVLKKVKHRLVENMSSGTADALGLSRAILCNDGLVKRLEELERTAELYKGLTEHTKSLLRAFFELSQTHRAFGDVFSVIGVREPQPAASEAFVKFADAHRNIEKFGIHLLKTIKPMLTDLNTYLNKAIPDTRLTIKKYLDVKFEYLSYCLKVKEMDDEEYSCI
;
A
#
# COMPACT_ATOMS: atom_id res chain seq x y z
N LEU A 1 31.18 -15.65 16.35
CA LEU A 1 29.94 -15.48 15.54
C LEU A 1 28.73 -14.96 16.35
N VAL A 2 28.41 -15.56 17.50
CA VAL A 2 27.27 -15.14 18.35
C VAL A 2 27.39 -13.70 18.86
N LEU A 3 28.57 -13.32 19.37
CA LEU A 3 28.87 -11.95 19.83
C LEU A 3 28.70 -10.90 18.72
N LYS A 4 29.04 -11.25 17.47
CA LYS A 4 28.88 -10.36 16.30
C LYS A 4 27.39 -10.10 16.00
N LYS A 5 26.54 -11.12 16.13
CA LYS A 5 25.07 -11.02 15.99
C LYS A 5 24.41 -10.25 17.15
N VAL A 6 24.93 -10.40 18.38
CA VAL A 6 24.44 -9.67 19.56
C VAL A 6 24.80 -8.19 19.46
N LYS A 7 26.04 -7.86 19.08
CA LYS A 7 26.46 -6.50 18.76
C LYS A 7 25.59 -5.88 17.66
N HIS A 8 25.32 -6.63 16.58
CA HIS A 8 24.47 -6.13 15.49
C HIS A 8 23.08 -5.71 15.97
N ARG A 9 22.40 -6.55 16.75
CA ARG A 9 21.05 -6.26 17.29
C ARG A 9 21.01 -5.10 18.27
N LEU A 10 22.06 -4.91 19.08
CA LEU A 10 22.13 -3.78 20.02
C LEU A 10 22.29 -2.44 19.29
N VAL A 11 23.08 -2.41 18.22
CA VAL A 11 23.26 -1.20 17.41
C VAL A 11 22.05 -0.96 16.48
N GLU A 12 21.21 -1.97 16.23
CA GLU A 12 19.93 -1.80 15.50
C GLU A 12 18.92 -0.92 16.21
N ASN A 13 18.93 -0.91 17.53
CA ASN A 13 17.95 -0.18 18.35
C ASN A 13 18.51 1.12 18.94
N MET A 14 19.71 1.55 18.55
CA MET A 14 20.38 2.72 19.12
C MET A 14 19.93 4.01 18.41
N SER A 15 19.64 5.06 19.19
CA SER A 15 19.27 6.36 18.63
C SER A 15 20.45 6.99 17.88
N SER A 16 20.15 7.78 16.84
CA SER A 16 21.16 8.44 16.00
C SER A 16 22.14 9.28 16.82
N GLY A 17 21.65 10.03 17.82
CA GLY A 17 22.49 10.84 18.70
C GLY A 17 23.46 10.03 19.58
N THR A 18 23.07 8.84 20.01
CA THR A 18 23.97 7.95 20.77
C THR A 18 24.97 7.24 19.86
N ALA A 19 24.60 6.91 18.62
CA ALA A 19 25.52 6.32 17.64
C ALA A 19 26.59 7.32 17.17
N ASP A 20 26.23 8.59 17.00
CA ASP A 20 27.15 9.69 16.69
C ASP A 20 28.12 9.96 17.86
N ALA A 21 27.62 10.03 19.09
CA ALA A 21 28.45 10.25 20.28
C ALA A 21 29.47 9.12 20.53
N LEU A 22 29.20 7.92 20.04
CA LEU A 22 30.07 6.75 20.15
C LEU A 22 30.95 6.53 18.90
N GLY A 23 30.92 7.43 17.92
CA GLY A 23 31.73 7.31 16.69
C GLY A 23 31.39 6.06 15.87
N LEU A 24 30.17 5.52 16.02
CA LEU A 24 29.79 4.29 15.33
C LEU A 24 29.43 4.61 13.87
N SER A 25 30.11 3.94 12.93
CA SER A 25 29.91 4.05 11.47
C SER A 25 28.45 3.88 11.01
N ARG A 26 27.57 3.39 11.89
CA ARG A 26 26.14 3.22 11.63
C ARG A 26 25.34 4.50 11.60
N ALA A 27 25.79 5.59 12.22
CA ALA A 27 25.10 6.87 12.11
C ALA A 27 25.05 7.41 10.67
N ILE A 28 26.06 7.05 9.84
CA ILE A 28 26.11 7.34 8.39
C ILE A 28 24.99 6.61 7.62
N LEU A 29 24.50 5.48 8.12
CA LEU A 29 23.37 4.75 7.51
C LEU A 29 22.02 5.32 7.93
N CYS A 30 21.89 5.82 9.16
CA CYS A 30 20.65 6.40 9.68
C CYS A 30 20.25 7.70 8.96
N ASN A 31 21.19 8.39 8.31
CA ASN A 31 20.92 9.62 7.55
C ASN A 31 20.92 9.41 6.02
N ASP A 32 20.92 8.15 5.56
CA ASP A 32 20.91 7.82 4.13
C ASP A 32 19.61 8.28 3.44
N GLY A 33 19.74 8.95 2.30
CA GLY A 33 18.60 9.47 1.54
C GLY A 33 17.63 8.38 1.08
N LEU A 34 18.09 7.17 0.77
CA LEU A 34 17.24 6.04 0.40
C LEU A 34 16.44 5.51 1.58
N VAL A 35 16.96 5.58 2.81
CA VAL A 35 16.19 5.24 4.01
C VAL A 35 15.03 6.21 4.16
N LYS A 36 15.28 7.52 4.02
CA LYS A 36 14.21 8.53 4.08
C LYS A 36 13.16 8.33 2.99
N ARG A 37 13.58 8.01 1.76
CA ARG A 37 12.64 7.69 0.66
C ARG A 37 11.85 6.41 0.91
N LEU A 38 12.45 5.40 1.54
CA LEU A 38 11.76 4.18 1.93
C LEU A 38 10.70 4.47 3.01
N GLU A 39 11.01 5.30 4.02
CA GLU A 39 10.03 5.72 5.02
C GLU A 39 8.85 6.49 4.39
N GLU A 40 9.12 7.38 3.43
CA GLU A 40 8.08 8.07 2.65
C GLU A 40 7.21 7.08 1.84
N LEU A 41 7.83 6.08 1.21
CA LEU A 41 7.14 5.02 0.50
C LEU A 41 6.25 4.20 1.43
N GLU A 42 6.74 3.81 2.61
CA GLU A 42 5.97 3.02 3.59
C GLU A 42 4.79 3.81 4.17
N ARG A 43 4.95 5.12 4.42
CA ARG A 43 3.82 5.98 4.81
C ARG A 43 2.76 6.05 3.70
N THR A 44 3.19 6.18 2.45
CA THR A 44 2.29 6.20 1.29
C THR A 44 1.58 4.85 1.12
N ALA A 45 2.27 3.74 1.41
CA ALA A 45 1.71 2.40 1.38
C ALA A 45 0.54 2.23 2.36
N GLU A 46 0.66 2.75 3.58
CA GLU A 46 -0.42 2.70 4.57
C GLU A 46 -1.65 3.49 4.13
N LEU A 47 -1.46 4.66 3.50
CA LEU A 47 -2.57 5.41 2.90
C LEU A 47 -3.30 4.58 1.82
N TYR A 48 -2.54 3.95 0.93
CA TYR A 48 -3.10 3.11 -0.13
C TYR A 48 -3.76 1.82 0.39
N LYS A 49 -3.28 1.27 1.51
CA LYS A 49 -3.93 0.15 2.19
C LYS A 49 -5.30 0.55 2.72
N GLY A 50 -5.39 1.68 3.44
CA GLY A 50 -6.66 2.24 3.90
C GLY A 50 -7.62 2.52 2.72
N LEU A 51 -7.11 3.14 1.65
CA LEU A 51 -7.89 3.37 0.43
C LEU A 51 -8.46 2.07 -0.14
N THR A 52 -7.63 1.03 -0.24
CA THR A 52 -8.06 -0.30 -0.73
C THR A 52 -9.19 -0.89 0.12
N GLU A 53 -9.07 -0.80 1.44
CA GLU A 53 -10.08 -1.30 2.38
C GLU A 53 -11.41 -0.52 2.25
N HIS A 54 -11.34 0.80 2.21
CA HIS A 54 -12.51 1.65 2.02
C HIS A 54 -13.20 1.41 0.67
N THR A 55 -12.44 1.30 -0.42
CA THR A 55 -13.02 1.00 -1.73
C THR A 55 -13.65 -0.39 -1.76
N LYS A 56 -13.05 -1.41 -1.13
CA LYS A 56 -13.68 -2.75 -1.01
C LYS A 56 -15.02 -2.67 -0.28
N SER A 57 -15.09 -1.94 0.84
CA SER A 57 -16.33 -1.73 1.59
C SER A 57 -17.39 -1.01 0.75
N LEU A 58 -16.98 0.06 0.06
CA LEU A 58 -17.85 0.82 -0.84
C LEU A 58 -18.40 -0.04 -1.98
N LEU A 59 -17.56 -0.85 -2.64
CA LEU A 59 -18.01 -1.74 -3.71
C LEU A 59 -18.99 -2.80 -3.23
N ARG A 60 -18.85 -3.28 -1.99
CA ARG A 60 -19.80 -4.21 -1.38
C ARG A 60 -21.15 -3.53 -1.14
N ALA A 61 -21.16 -2.35 -0.51
CA ALA A 61 -22.37 -1.58 -0.31
C ALA A 61 -23.05 -1.23 -1.64
N PHE A 62 -22.27 -0.89 -2.67
CA PHE A 62 -22.79 -0.56 -3.99
C PHE A 62 -23.36 -1.78 -4.73
N PHE A 63 -22.77 -2.97 -4.52
CA PHE A 63 -23.35 -4.22 -5.01
C PHE A 63 -24.71 -4.49 -4.37
N GLU A 64 -24.80 -4.39 -3.05
CA GLU A 64 -26.05 -4.59 -2.30
C GLU A 64 -27.14 -3.57 -2.74
N LEU A 65 -26.74 -2.31 -2.98
CA LEU A 65 -27.63 -1.28 -3.56
C LEU A 65 -28.10 -1.66 -4.97
N SER A 66 -27.20 -2.17 -5.81
CA SER A 66 -27.54 -2.62 -7.17
C SER A 66 -28.56 -3.77 -7.15
N GLN A 67 -28.41 -4.71 -6.22
CA GLN A 67 -29.37 -5.80 -6.02
C GLN A 67 -30.74 -5.28 -5.56
N THR A 68 -30.76 -4.25 -4.72
CA THR A 68 -32.01 -3.58 -4.31
C THR A 68 -32.72 -2.92 -5.50
N HIS A 69 -31.97 -2.24 -6.37
CA HIS A 69 -32.54 -1.66 -7.58
C HIS A 69 -33.11 -2.73 -8.52
N ARG A 70 -32.45 -3.88 -8.67
CA ARG A 70 -33.03 -5.00 -9.41
C ARG A 70 -34.38 -5.44 -8.83
N ALA A 71 -34.46 -5.58 -7.51
CA ALA A 71 -35.71 -5.95 -6.85
C ALA A 71 -36.82 -4.91 -7.08
N PHE A 72 -36.50 -3.61 -7.03
CA PHE A 72 -37.46 -2.56 -7.43
C PHE A 72 -37.90 -2.70 -8.88
N GLY A 73 -36.96 -2.99 -9.79
CA GLY A 73 -37.27 -3.25 -11.19
C GLY A 73 -38.30 -4.37 -11.37
N ASP A 74 -38.12 -5.47 -10.64
CA ASP A 74 -39.03 -6.62 -10.69
C ASP A 74 -40.41 -6.30 -10.10
N VAL A 75 -40.46 -5.58 -8.97
CA VAL A 75 -41.73 -5.15 -8.34
C VAL A 75 -42.49 -4.18 -9.25
N PHE A 76 -41.83 -3.15 -9.80
CA PHE A 76 -42.48 -2.19 -10.70
C PHE A 76 -42.99 -2.87 -11.98
N SER A 77 -42.27 -3.87 -12.49
CA SER A 77 -42.74 -4.65 -13.65
C SER A 77 -44.02 -5.41 -13.33
N VAL A 78 -44.14 -6.00 -12.13
CA VAL A 78 -45.36 -6.70 -11.69
C VAL A 78 -46.52 -5.72 -11.50
N ILE A 79 -46.27 -4.55 -10.91
CA ILE A 79 -47.30 -3.51 -10.74
C ILE A 79 -47.78 -3.03 -12.10
N GLY A 80 -46.87 -2.71 -13.02
CA GLY A 80 -47.21 -2.20 -14.36
C GLY A 80 -48.12 -3.15 -15.15
N VAL A 81 -47.88 -4.46 -15.09
CA VAL A 81 -48.73 -5.47 -15.77
C VAL A 81 -50.14 -5.57 -15.15
N ARG A 82 -50.28 -5.28 -13.86
CA ARG A 82 -51.55 -5.41 -13.12
C ARG A 82 -52.35 -4.11 -13.05
N GLU A 83 -51.75 -2.98 -13.44
CA GLU A 83 -52.33 -1.64 -13.32
C GLU A 83 -53.40 -1.42 -14.41
N PRO A 84 -54.68 -1.21 -14.05
CA PRO A 84 -55.76 -1.01 -15.02
C PRO A 84 -55.68 0.34 -15.75
N GLN A 85 -55.08 1.38 -15.16
CA GLN A 85 -54.94 2.67 -15.82
C GLN A 85 -53.75 2.67 -16.80
N PRO A 86 -53.96 2.83 -18.12
CA PRO A 86 -52.88 2.66 -19.11
C PRO A 86 -51.68 3.61 -18.90
N ALA A 87 -51.95 4.87 -18.56
CA ALA A 87 -50.88 5.85 -18.31
C ALA A 87 -50.03 5.49 -17.08
N ALA A 88 -50.64 4.95 -16.03
CA ALA A 88 -49.93 4.51 -14.83
C ALA A 88 -49.14 3.21 -15.10
N SER A 89 -49.73 2.27 -15.85
CA SER A 89 -49.05 1.05 -16.31
C SER A 89 -47.76 1.38 -17.06
N GLU A 90 -47.82 2.31 -18.04
CA GLU A 90 -46.64 2.75 -18.80
C GLU A 90 -45.58 3.39 -17.90
N ALA A 91 -45.98 4.20 -16.93
CA ALA A 91 -45.06 4.81 -15.97
C ALA A 91 -44.32 3.76 -15.12
N PHE A 92 -45.04 2.74 -14.63
CA PHE A 92 -44.42 1.65 -13.87
C PHE A 92 -43.46 0.81 -14.71
N VAL A 93 -43.75 0.57 -15.99
CA VAL A 93 -42.80 -0.09 -16.91
C VAL A 93 -41.52 0.75 -17.08
N LYS A 94 -41.65 2.07 -17.27
CA LYS A 94 -40.49 2.97 -17.35
C LYS A 94 -39.65 2.94 -16.06
N PHE A 95 -40.28 2.94 -14.89
CA PHE A 95 -39.57 2.80 -13.62
C PHE A 95 -38.87 1.43 -13.49
N ALA A 96 -39.53 0.36 -13.92
CA ALA A 96 -38.95 -0.97 -13.90
C ALA A 96 -37.65 -1.03 -14.71
N ASP A 97 -37.68 -0.50 -15.94
CA ASP A 97 -36.53 -0.48 -16.84
C ASP A 97 -35.41 0.44 -16.32
N ALA A 98 -35.76 1.61 -15.78
CA ALA A 98 -34.79 2.51 -15.16
C ALA A 98 -34.02 1.80 -14.03
N HIS A 99 -34.74 1.13 -13.13
CA HIS A 99 -34.13 0.42 -12.01
C HIS A 99 -33.27 -0.78 -12.44
N ARG A 100 -33.71 -1.55 -13.44
CA ARG A 100 -32.90 -2.63 -14.03
C ARG A 100 -31.64 -2.10 -14.71
N ASN A 101 -31.70 -0.92 -15.34
CA ASN A 101 -30.53 -0.29 -15.93
C ASN A 101 -29.54 0.21 -14.86
N ILE A 102 -30.03 0.74 -13.74
CA ILE A 102 -29.17 1.11 -12.59
C ILE A 102 -28.40 -0.11 -12.09
N GLU A 103 -29.04 -1.28 -11.95
CA GLU A 103 -28.32 -2.52 -11.59
C GLU A 103 -27.23 -2.87 -12.61
N LYS A 104 -27.54 -2.84 -13.92
CA LYS A 104 -26.55 -3.14 -14.96
C LYS A 104 -25.35 -2.21 -14.92
N PHE A 105 -25.58 -0.90 -14.75
CA PHE A 105 -24.50 0.07 -14.57
C PHE A 105 -23.72 -0.20 -13.28
N GLY A 106 -24.42 -0.59 -12.22
CA GLY A 106 -23.83 -1.03 -10.97
C GLY A 106 -22.82 -2.16 -11.15
N ILE A 107 -23.25 -3.25 -11.79
CA ILE A 107 -22.40 -4.40 -12.10
C ILE A 107 -21.24 -4.01 -13.02
N HIS A 108 -21.45 -3.13 -13.99
CA HIS A 108 -20.38 -2.64 -14.86
C HIS A 108 -19.32 -1.87 -14.06
N LEU A 109 -19.72 -0.94 -13.19
CA LEU A 109 -18.80 -0.20 -12.32
C LEU A 109 -17.94 -1.15 -11.47
N LEU A 110 -18.56 -2.18 -10.88
CA LEU A 110 -17.84 -3.19 -10.10
C LEU A 110 -16.77 -3.91 -10.92
N LYS A 111 -17.09 -4.31 -12.16
CA LYS A 111 -16.14 -4.97 -13.07
C LYS A 111 -15.00 -4.05 -13.48
N THR A 112 -15.25 -2.75 -13.59
CA THR A 112 -14.24 -1.75 -13.94
C THR A 112 -13.27 -1.48 -12.77
N ILE A 113 -13.76 -1.39 -11.53
CA ILE A 113 -12.92 -1.02 -10.38
C ILE A 113 -12.14 -2.23 -9.81
N LYS A 114 -12.69 -3.45 -9.87
CA LYS A 114 -12.04 -4.65 -9.31
C LYS A 114 -10.60 -4.90 -9.80
N PRO A 115 -10.27 -4.76 -11.10
CA PRO A 115 -8.90 -4.87 -11.58
C PRO A 115 -7.96 -3.83 -10.94
N MET A 116 -8.39 -2.57 -10.83
CA MET A 116 -7.57 -1.51 -10.21
C MET A 116 -7.20 -1.85 -8.75
N LEU A 117 -8.15 -2.43 -7.99
CA LEU A 117 -7.86 -2.91 -6.63
C LEU A 117 -6.89 -4.09 -6.61
N THR A 118 -6.91 -4.94 -7.64
CA THR A 118 -5.99 -6.08 -7.77
C THR A 118 -4.57 -5.59 -8.07
N ASP A 119 -4.44 -4.58 -8.93
CA ASP A 119 -3.16 -3.95 -9.26
C ASP A 119 -2.58 -3.23 -8.05
N LEU A 120 -3.40 -2.45 -7.32
CA LEU A 120 -2.98 -1.78 -6.10
C LEU A 120 -2.58 -2.79 -5.01
N ASN A 121 -3.33 -3.89 -4.87
CA ASN A 121 -2.97 -4.96 -3.96
C ASN A 121 -1.65 -5.64 -4.35
N THR A 122 -1.37 -5.77 -5.64
CA THR A 122 -0.08 -6.28 -6.14
C THR A 122 1.07 -5.32 -5.82
N TYR A 123 0.86 -4.03 -6.05
CA TYR A 123 1.83 -3.00 -5.69
C TYR A 123 2.17 -3.04 -4.19
N LEU A 124 1.15 -3.05 -3.33
CA LEU A 124 1.29 -3.05 -1.87
C LEU A 124 1.95 -4.33 -1.34
N ASN A 125 1.55 -5.50 -1.84
CA ASN A 125 1.95 -6.77 -1.23
C ASN A 125 3.10 -7.47 -1.97
N LYS A 126 3.53 -6.96 -3.13
CA LYS A 126 4.67 -7.50 -3.88
C LYS A 126 5.73 -6.45 -4.14
N ALA A 127 5.38 -5.34 -4.81
CA ALA A 127 6.37 -4.36 -5.25
C ALA A 127 7.05 -3.62 -4.09
N ILE A 128 6.26 -3.16 -3.10
CA ILE A 128 6.81 -2.45 -1.93
C ILE A 128 7.70 -3.37 -1.07
N PRO A 129 7.28 -4.61 -0.72
CA PRO A 129 8.15 -5.55 0.00
C PRO A 129 9.46 -5.86 -0.72
N ASP A 130 9.43 -6.02 -2.06
CA ASP A 130 10.63 -6.26 -2.86
C ASP A 130 11.58 -5.06 -2.85
N THR A 131 11.03 -3.85 -2.99
CA THR A 131 11.79 -2.59 -2.88
C THR A 131 12.46 -2.47 -1.51
N ARG A 132 11.72 -2.73 -0.43
CA ARG A 132 12.26 -2.74 0.93
C ARG A 132 13.38 -3.75 1.11
N LEU A 133 13.22 -4.96 0.57
CA LEU A 133 14.27 -5.99 0.64
C LEU A 133 15.53 -5.53 -0.10
N THR A 134 15.38 -4.92 -1.27
CA THR A 134 16.50 -4.40 -2.07
C THR A 134 17.23 -3.28 -1.33
N ILE A 135 16.52 -2.32 -0.75
CA ILE A 135 17.13 -1.24 0.04
C ILE A 135 17.84 -1.81 1.27
N LYS A 136 17.26 -2.80 1.95
CA LYS A 136 17.93 -3.47 3.07
C LYS A 136 19.27 -4.09 2.67
N LYS A 137 19.31 -4.83 1.55
CA LYS A 137 20.55 -5.40 1.00
C LYS A 137 21.57 -4.31 0.67
N TYR A 138 21.13 -3.20 0.09
CA TYR A 138 22.00 -2.06 -0.20
C TYR A 138 22.62 -1.49 1.08
N LEU A 139 21.84 -1.31 2.16
CA LEU A 139 22.33 -0.79 3.43
C LEU A 139 23.35 -1.73 4.09
N ASP A 140 23.12 -3.04 4.00
CA ASP A 140 24.05 -4.05 4.51
C ASP A 140 25.42 -3.96 3.79
N VAL A 141 25.40 -3.88 2.46
CA VAL A 141 26.62 -3.75 1.64
C VAL A 141 27.29 -2.38 1.85
N LYS A 142 26.52 -1.30 1.96
CA LYS A 142 27.04 0.04 2.24
C LYS A 142 27.74 0.08 3.60
N PHE A 143 27.18 -0.57 4.62
CA PHE A 143 27.81 -0.67 5.92
C PHE A 143 29.17 -1.36 5.83
N GLU A 144 29.23 -2.49 5.12
CA GLU A 144 30.47 -3.24 4.92
C GLU A 144 31.53 -2.37 4.20
N TYR A 145 31.14 -1.70 3.12
CA TYR A 145 32.00 -0.76 2.40
C TYR A 145 32.57 0.34 3.30
N LEU A 146 31.70 1.01 4.07
CA LEU A 146 32.13 2.07 4.99
C LEU A 146 33.06 1.55 6.08
N SER A 147 32.90 0.31 6.52
CA SER A 147 33.82 -0.32 7.47
C SER A 147 35.22 -0.53 6.90
N TYR A 148 35.33 -0.89 5.61
CA TYR A 148 36.63 -0.96 4.92
C TYR A 148 37.26 0.42 4.76
N CYS A 149 36.49 1.46 4.38
CA CYS A 149 37.01 2.82 4.27
C CYS A 149 37.59 3.34 5.59
N LEU A 150 36.91 3.07 6.70
CA LEU A 150 37.41 3.43 8.03
C LEU A 150 38.69 2.69 8.37
N LYS A 151 38.77 1.38 8.06
CA LYS A 151 39.97 0.61 8.35
C LYS A 151 41.20 1.11 7.59
N VAL A 152 41.03 1.50 6.33
CA VAL A 152 42.10 2.11 5.53
C VAL A 152 42.54 3.42 6.16
N LYS A 153 41.60 4.29 6.53
CA LYS A 153 41.93 5.56 7.19
C LYS A 153 42.68 5.37 8.52
N GLU A 154 42.27 4.40 9.34
CA GLU A 154 42.98 4.06 10.58
C GLU A 154 44.43 3.63 10.31
N MET A 155 44.68 2.86 9.24
CA MET A 155 46.03 2.45 8.86
C MET A 155 46.88 3.63 8.39
N ASP A 156 46.30 4.52 7.58
CA ASP A 156 46.99 5.74 7.13
C ASP A 156 47.35 6.65 8.33
N ASP A 157 46.40 6.86 9.25
CA ASP A 157 46.62 7.69 10.46
C ASP A 157 47.68 7.09 11.40
N GLU A 158 47.75 5.75 11.52
CA GLU A 158 48.81 5.03 12.26
C GLU A 158 50.19 5.24 11.62
N GLU A 159 50.29 5.18 10.29
CA GLU A 159 51.55 5.40 9.57
C GLU A 159 52.07 6.83 9.71
N TYR A 160 51.19 7.83 9.64
CA TYR A 160 51.53 9.24 9.90
C TYR A 160 51.99 9.50 11.33
N SER A 161 51.52 8.72 12.30
CA SER A 161 51.90 8.87 13.71
C SER A 161 53.27 8.27 14.04
N CYS A 162 53.83 7.46 13.12
CA CYS A 162 55.15 6.83 13.25
C CYS A 162 56.28 7.60 12.55
N ILE A 163 55.98 8.70 11.87
CA ILE A 163 56.92 9.60 11.18
C ILE A 163 57.07 10.90 12.00
#